data_AF-A0A3A1WJ65-F1
#
_entry.id   AF-A0A3A1WJ65-F1
#
_cell.length_a   1.000
_cell.length_b   1.000
_cell.length_c   1.000
_cell.angle_alpha   90.00
_cell.angle_beta   90.00
_cell.angle_gamma   90.00
#
_symmetry.space_group_name_H-M   'P 1'
#
loop_
_entity.id
_entity.type
_entity.pdbx_description
1 polymer ?
#
loop_
_entity_poly.entity_id
_entity_poly.type
_entity_poly.pdbx_seq_one_letter_code
_entity_poly.pdbx_strand_id
1 'polypeptide(L)' 'MAETLRATAFCTIVAGPNGSGKSTIYPLLSLVGEFVNADIVARRISPAHPESVSMAAGRVVLKTIDKKS' A
#
# COMPACT_ATOMS: atom_id res chain seq x y z
N MET A 1 15.23 -32.86 12.33
CA MET A 1 13.94 -32.15 12.35
C MET A 1 14.24 -30.75 11.84
N ALA A 2 13.89 -30.44 10.59
CA ALA A 2 14.27 -29.18 9.96
C ALA A 2 13.47 -28.03 10.60
N GLU A 3 14.17 -27.04 11.15
CA GLU A 3 13.58 -25.75 11.48
C GLU A 3 13.10 -25.12 10.17
N THR A 4 11.79 -25.04 9.99
CA THR A 4 11.18 -24.22 8.95
C THR A 4 11.54 -22.77 9.24
N LEU A 5 12.47 -22.20 8.47
CA LEU A 5 12.70 -20.75 8.46
C LEU A 5 11.36 -20.06 8.24
N ARG A 6 10.84 -19.37 9.26
CA ARG A 6 9.66 -18.52 9.12
C ARG A 6 10.07 -17.36 8.22
N ALA A 7 9.60 -17.36 6.98
CA ALA A 7 9.82 -16.26 6.06
C ALA A 7 9.39 -14.95 6.75
N THR A 8 10.33 -14.03 6.92
CA THR A 8 10.04 -12.72 7.51
C THR A 8 9.14 -11.96 6.56
N ALA A 9 8.00 -11.45 7.06
CA ALA A 9 7.12 -10.62 6.25
C ALA A 9 7.90 -9.39 5.75
N PHE A 10 7.84 -9.13 4.45
CA PHE A 10 8.51 -8.00 3.81
C PHE A 10 7.48 -7.04 3.24
N CYS A 11 7.59 -5.76 3.57
CA CYS A 11 6.71 -4.70 3.09
C CYS A 11 7.54 -3.63 2.39
N THR A 12 7.24 -3.34 1.12
CA THR A 12 7.88 -2.25 0.37
C THR A 12 6.97 -1.02 0.36
N ILE A 13 7.51 0.13 0.75
CA ILE A 13 6.79 1.40 0.75
C ILE A 13 7.38 2.30 -0.33
N VAL A 14 6.56 2.69 -1.31
CA VAL A 14 6.91 3.70 -2.32
C VAL A 14 6.23 5.03 -1.95
N ALA A 15 7.01 6.00 -1.47
CA ALA A 15 6.52 7.28 -0.95
C ALA A 15 7.26 8.49 -1.54
N GLY A 16 6.69 9.70 -1.39
CA GLY A 16 7.21 10.94 -1.95
C GLY A 16 6.12 11.97 -2.34
N PRO A 17 6.48 13.22 -2.66
CA PRO A 17 5.53 14.29 -2.99
C PRO A 17 4.65 14.01 -4.21
N ASN A 18 3.53 14.71 -4.36
CA ASN A 18 2.73 14.68 -5.59
C ASN A 18 3.58 15.11 -6.79
N GLY A 19 3.49 14.38 -7.90
CA GLY A 19 4.31 14.63 -9.10
C GLY A 19 5.72 14.03 -9.08
N SER A 20 6.17 13.39 -7.98
CA SER A 20 7.54 12.83 -7.88
C SER A 20 7.80 11.55 -8.71
N GLY A 21 6.84 11.11 -9.55
CA GLY A 21 7.00 9.94 -10.41
C GLY A 21 6.75 8.57 -9.77
N LYS A 22 6.20 8.48 -8.55
CA LYS A 22 5.94 7.20 -7.84
C LYS A 22 5.12 6.20 -8.67
N SER A 23 4.01 6.67 -9.24
CA SER A 23 3.14 5.83 -10.08
C SER A 23 3.80 5.44 -11.41
N THR A 24 4.79 6.20 -11.85
CA THR A 24 5.58 5.92 -13.05
C THR A 24 6.64 4.85 -12.78
N ILE A 25 7.33 4.92 -11.63
CA ILE A 25 8.37 3.94 -11.28
C ILE A 25 7.80 2.63 -10.75
N TYR A 26 6.65 2.66 -10.04
CA TYR A 26 6.07 1.48 -9.42
C TYR A 26 5.88 0.28 -10.37
N PRO A 27 5.33 0.42 -11.59
CA PRO A 27 5.21 -0.68 -12.55
C PRO A 27 6.56 -1.25 -13.00
N LEU A 28 7.63 -0.45 -12.96
CA LEU A 28 8.98 -0.84 -13.38
C LEU A 28 9.74 -1.61 -12.29
N LEU A 29 9.32 -1.51 -11.02
CA LEU A 29 10.00 -2.16 -9.90
C LEU A 29 9.71 -3.66 -9.78
N SER A 30 8.71 -4.18 -10.50
CA SER A 30 8.31 -5.61 -10.48
C SER A 30 8.20 -6.18 -9.05
N LEU A 31 7.67 -5.38 -8.12
CA LEU A 31 7.56 -5.76 -6.71
C LEU A 31 6.64 -6.96 -6.54
N VAL A 32 7.09 -7.94 -5.77
CA VAL A 32 6.32 -9.14 -5.42
C VAL A 32 5.46 -8.83 -4.20
N GLY A 33 4.19 -9.26 -4.23
CA GLY A 33 3.25 -9.11 -3.13
C GLY A 33 1.96 -8.44 -3.54
N GLU A 34 1.04 -8.28 -2.58
CA GLU A 34 -0.22 -7.59 -2.83
C GLU A 34 -0.02 -6.09 -2.85
N PHE A 35 -0.53 -5.45 -3.89
CA PHE A 35 -0.52 -4.00 -4.00
C PHE A 35 -1.68 -3.37 -3.23
N VAL A 36 -1.34 -2.45 -2.34
CA VAL A 36 -2.32 -1.64 -1.62
C VAL A 36 -1.95 -0.16 -1.75
N ASN A 37 -2.94 0.69 -2.06
CA ASN A 37 -2.73 2.12 -2.33
C ASN A 37 -3.81 2.97 -1.65
N ALA A 38 -3.38 3.93 -0.84
CA ALA A 38 -4.26 4.79 -0.06
C ALA A 38 -5.17 5.68 -0.93
N ASP A 39 -4.69 6.17 -2.07
CA ASP A 39 -5.49 7.01 -2.99
C ASP A 39 -6.59 6.20 -3.67
N ILE A 40 -6.31 4.94 -4.02
CA ILE A 40 -7.33 4.02 -4.57
C ILE A 40 -8.41 3.75 -3.51
N VAL A 41 -8.00 3.52 -2.26
CA VAL A 41 -8.94 3.32 -1.15
C VAL A 41 -9.75 4.60 -0.89
N ALA A 42 -9.12 5.78 -0.91
CA ALA A 42 -9.81 7.06 -0.73
C ALA A 42 -10.88 7.29 -1.80
N ARG A 43 -10.57 7.05 -3.07
CA ARG A 43 -11.54 7.14 -4.19
C ARG A 43 -12.70 6.16 -4.07
N ARG A 44 -12.49 4.98 -3.45
CA ARG A 44 -13.57 4.03 -3.18
C ARG A 44 -14.48 4.48 -2.03
N ILE A 45 -13.91 5.14 -1.02
CA ILE A 45 -14.65 5.64 0.15
C ILE A 45 -15.45 6.91 -0.22
N SER A 46 -14.81 7.85 -0.90
CA SER A 46 -15.42 9.12 -1.32
C SER A 46 -15.02 9.41 -2.78
N PRO A 47 -15.83 8.96 -3.76
CA PRO A 47 -15.54 9.19 -5.17
C PRO A 47 -15.52 10.67 -5.56
N ALA A 48 -16.39 11.48 -4.94
CA ALA A 48 -16.52 12.90 -5.24
C ALA A 48 -15.44 13.77 -4.56
N HIS A 49 -14.97 13.39 -3.37
CA HIS A 49 -14.01 14.18 -2.58
C HIS A 49 -13.01 13.26 -1.87
N PRO A 50 -12.11 12.56 -2.61
CA PRO A 50 -11.19 11.59 -2.03
C PRO A 50 -10.20 12.24 -1.06
N GLU A 51 -9.77 13.49 -1.27
CA GLU A 51 -8.86 14.16 -0.36
C GLU A 51 -9.42 14.27 1.07
N SER A 52 -10.74 14.45 1.21
CA SER A 52 -11.41 14.56 2.52
C SER A 52 -11.29 13.31 3.40
N VAL A 53 -10.98 12.15 2.80
CA VAL A 53 -10.88 10.86 3.49
C VAL A 53 -9.47 10.26 3.47
N SER A 54 -8.45 11.02 3.06
CA SER A 54 -7.06 10.56 2.92
C SER A 54 -6.52 9.86 4.17
N MET A 55 -6.75 10.45 5.35
CA MET A 55 -6.31 9.88 6.63
C MET A 55 -7.04 8.58 6.99
N ALA A 56 -8.34 8.50 6.68
CA ALA A 56 -9.12 7.29 6.93
C ALA A 56 -8.69 6.16 5.99
N ALA A 57 -8.48 6.47 4.71
CA ALA A 57 -7.98 5.54 3.71
C ALA A 57 -6.60 4.98 4.09
N GLY A 58 -5.67 5.83 4.55
CA GLY A 58 -4.36 5.40 5.05
C GLY A 58 -4.47 4.39 6.20
N ARG A 59 -5.37 4.63 7.17
CA ARG A 59 -5.63 3.67 8.26
C ARG A 59 -6.18 2.33 7.76
N VAL A 60 -7.04 2.36 6.74
CA VAL A 60 -7.56 1.13 6.11
C VAL A 60 -6.42 0.34 5.47
N VAL A 61 -5.51 1.02 4.75
CA VAL A 61 -4.32 0.38 4.15
C VAL A 61 -3.48 -0.32 5.21
N LEU A 62 -3.16 0.36 6.32
CA LEU A 62 -2.37 -0.23 7.41
C LEU A 62 -3.06 -1.46 8.03
N LYS A 63 -4.37 -1.39 8.27
CA LYS A 63 -5.15 -2.53 8.76
C LYS A 63 -5.16 -3.71 7.78
N THR A 64 -5.14 -3.45 6.47
CA THR A 64 -5.07 -4.50 5.45
C THR A 64 -3.73 -5.22 5.48
N ILE A 65 -2.63 -4.50 5.68
CA ILE A 65 -1.29 -5.08 5.81
C ILE A 65 -1.19 -5.91 7.10
N ASP A 66 -1.69 -5.38 8.23
CA ASP A 66 -1.67 -6.03 9.54
C ASP A 66 -2.45 -7.36 9.55
N LYS A 67 -3.65 -7.40 8.96
CA LYS A 67 -4.46 -8.63 8.84
C LYS A 67 -3.80 -9.76 8.03
N LYS A 68 -2.78 -9.45 7.24
CA LYS A 68 -2.12 -10.38 6.32
C LYS A 68 -0.72 -10.79 6.78
N SER A 69 -0.26 -10.26 7.91
CA SER A 69 1.03 -10.58 8.56
C SER A 69 0.87 -11.72 9.56
#